data_AF-A0A3N5RB60-F1
#
_entry.id   AF-A0A3N5RB60-F1
#
_cell.length_a   1.000
_cell.length_b   1.000
_cell.length_c   1.000
_cell.angle_alpha   90.00
_cell.angle_beta   90.00
_cell.angle_gamma   90.00
#
_symmetry.space_group_name_H-M   'P 1'
#
loop_
_entity.id
_entity.type
_entity.pdbx_description
1 polymer ?
#
loop_
_entity_poly.entity_id
_entity_poly.type
_entity_poly.pdbx_seq_one_letter_code
_entity_poly.pdbx_strand_id
1 'polypeptide(L)'
;MTIRDQYLNRNRFWAAVLLALMLAGPACSLLRGNPTTQIQPNQSAIDSSEDQTTLPTVALTQEPALASPIQVTVTLEEDRVAQADVNDEGGEVSAASSSGVEYHLSVPPGALPDNYQIRMTPIKSMEGLPLSGGLLGGVQLGPEGLVLLQPAVLTVSLPERTPPEEVVAFAYQGNGEHTHLYPASIEGNMLTFQISHFSGYGGGRGSPGETSGWPPTGDPNADYEQQAADYMRKHPNGQNDDAFIKLLRQWFNEVIYPALKAAEKDDATLDAAGAAFLDWAGQVSLMSLNEYLGKELKDGSTSLLKGLANSVDQSYQRCMQVNAYQASKMLRRLREIALLNGLYGGTAPQGYTLEDKKPELQSCLTFKLKLDSLVTWLALDGEMKISTQVVGEVILRLNPETWSVDGSGTVETRQYSVEFFGDMSECAATPGEGQSASLDIEKALITWEGEDENTATPTVKIWLQPGMVMSGEMPGHCGDAPDVPVKSVPTWTGGFVMAHEDRKTDLGYIFTEFAKGGGQLFARLSMTEEKSMEGATVTDDLTLDLLHTPGE
;
A
#
# COMPACT_ATOMS: atom_id res chain seq x y z
N MET A 1 -34.48 4.32 -34.23
CA MET A 1 -33.91 5.50 -34.88
C MET A 1 -32.45 5.54 -34.47
N THR A 2 -31.53 5.31 -35.39
CA THR A 2 -30.13 4.91 -35.08
C THR A 2 -29.28 6.08 -34.59
N ILE A 3 -28.46 5.83 -33.56
CA ILE A 3 -27.53 6.78 -32.89
C ILE A 3 -26.63 7.52 -33.90
N ARG A 4 -26.36 6.92 -35.07
CA ARG A 4 -25.58 7.50 -36.16
C ARG A 4 -26.20 8.77 -36.77
N ASP A 5 -27.52 8.94 -36.74
CA ASP A 5 -28.19 10.09 -37.36
C ASP A 5 -28.22 11.34 -36.44
N GLN A 6 -27.96 11.20 -35.13
CA GLN A 6 -27.73 12.35 -34.24
C GLN A 6 -26.31 12.91 -34.34
N TYR A 7 -25.33 12.13 -34.81
CA TYR A 7 -23.93 12.55 -34.90
C TYR A 7 -23.64 13.47 -36.09
N LEU A 8 -24.32 13.31 -37.23
CA LEU A 8 -24.10 14.14 -38.42
C LEU A 8 -24.71 15.55 -38.30
N ASN A 9 -25.73 15.73 -37.44
CA ASN A 9 -26.29 17.06 -37.16
C ASN A 9 -25.46 17.87 -36.14
N ARG A 10 -24.56 17.23 -35.38
CA ARG A 10 -23.76 17.89 -34.33
C ARG A 10 -22.54 18.65 -34.88
N ASN A 11 -21.92 18.16 -35.96
CA ASN A 11 -20.82 18.87 -36.64
C ASN A 11 -21.28 20.09 -37.44
N ARG A 12 -22.54 20.15 -37.87
CA ARG A 12 -23.11 21.35 -38.53
C ARG A 12 -23.51 22.44 -37.53
N PHE A 13 -23.68 22.08 -36.26
CA PHE A 13 -24.02 23.02 -35.18
C PHE A 13 -22.78 23.80 -34.69
N TRP A 14 -21.61 23.15 -34.62
CA TRP A 14 -20.36 23.83 -34.25
C TRP A 14 -19.86 24.83 -35.31
N ALA A 15 -20.12 24.57 -36.59
CA ALA A 15 -19.91 25.56 -37.65
C ALA A 15 -20.81 26.79 -37.51
N ALA A 16 -21.97 26.69 -36.83
CA ALA A 16 -22.86 27.82 -36.58
C ALA A 16 -22.49 28.62 -35.32
N VAL A 17 -21.84 27.98 -34.32
CA VAL A 17 -21.30 28.66 -33.14
C VAL A 17 -20.08 29.52 -33.51
N LEU A 18 -19.23 29.05 -34.42
CA LEU A 18 -18.10 29.83 -34.96
C LEU A 18 -18.57 30.96 -35.90
N LEU A 19 -19.70 30.80 -36.60
CA LEU A 19 -20.23 31.83 -37.52
C LEU A 19 -20.99 32.97 -36.81
N ALA A 20 -21.48 32.73 -35.59
CA ALA A 20 -22.21 33.74 -34.80
C ALA A 20 -21.27 34.75 -34.10
N LEU A 21 -19.96 34.46 -34.04
CA LEU A 21 -18.98 35.28 -33.33
C LEU A 21 -18.11 36.17 -34.24
N MET A 22 -18.16 36.02 -35.58
CA MET A 22 -17.27 36.75 -36.52
C MET A 22 -17.87 38.02 -37.16
N LEU A 23 -18.81 38.73 -36.51
CA LEU A 23 -19.39 39.96 -37.07
C LEU A 23 -19.18 41.19 -36.17
N ALA A 24 -17.95 41.68 -36.09
CA ALA A 24 -17.61 43.10 -35.96
C ALA A 24 -16.10 43.29 -36.24
N GLY A 25 -15.75 44.31 -37.04
CA GLY A 25 -14.38 44.68 -37.38
C GLY A 25 -13.88 45.90 -36.59
N PRO A 26 -12.62 46.34 -36.81
CA PRO A 26 -11.73 46.80 -35.74
C PRO A 26 -11.51 48.33 -35.68
N ALA A 27 -11.23 48.88 -34.48
CA ALA A 27 -10.49 50.14 -34.29
C ALA A 27 -9.94 50.38 -32.84
N CYS A 28 -8.60 50.42 -32.74
CA CYS A 28 -7.77 51.44 -32.05
C CYS A 28 -7.15 51.14 -30.65
N SER A 29 -5.95 50.53 -30.66
CA SER A 29 -4.65 51.05 -30.17
C SER A 29 -4.50 51.93 -28.88
N LEU A 30 -3.60 51.44 -28.00
CA LEU A 30 -2.50 52.13 -27.28
C LEU A 30 -2.73 52.87 -25.93
N LEU A 31 -2.21 52.35 -24.80
CA LEU A 31 -0.94 52.77 -24.14
C LEU A 31 -0.70 52.24 -22.70
N ARG A 32 0.59 52.03 -22.43
CA ARG A 32 1.32 51.46 -21.27
C ARG A 32 1.19 52.19 -19.92
N GLY A 33 1.50 51.45 -18.83
CA GLY A 33 2.24 52.00 -17.67
C GLY A 33 2.28 51.13 -16.40
N ASN A 34 3.32 50.31 -16.22
CA ASN A 34 3.84 49.82 -14.92
C ASN A 34 4.89 50.85 -14.39
N PRO A 35 5.43 50.86 -13.13
CA PRO A 35 5.86 49.68 -12.35
C PRO A 35 5.84 49.75 -10.79
N THR A 36 5.88 48.56 -10.19
CA THR A 36 6.75 48.00 -9.12
C THR A 36 7.51 48.91 -8.14
N THR A 37 7.50 48.57 -6.84
CA THR A 37 8.74 48.42 -6.01
C THR A 37 8.52 47.53 -4.77
N GLN A 38 9.48 46.63 -4.53
CA GLN A 38 9.66 45.74 -3.36
C GLN A 38 10.45 46.41 -2.22
N ILE A 39 10.34 45.92 -0.97
CA ILE A 39 11.48 45.80 0.00
C ILE A 39 11.28 44.57 0.92
N GLN A 40 12.41 43.89 1.19
CA GLN A 40 12.67 42.62 1.90
C GLN A 40 12.80 42.72 3.45
N PRO A 41 12.98 41.59 4.18
CA PRO A 41 12.63 41.39 5.60
C PRO A 41 13.81 41.52 6.57
N ASN A 42 13.51 41.52 7.88
CA ASN A 42 14.50 41.49 8.96
C ASN A 42 14.28 40.27 9.87
N GLN A 43 15.39 39.59 10.19
CA GLN A 43 15.51 38.47 11.13
C GLN A 43 15.81 38.98 12.54
N SER A 44 15.48 38.18 13.57
CA SER A 44 16.14 38.26 14.88
C SER A 44 16.15 36.88 15.55
N ALA A 45 17.35 36.48 15.95
CA ALA A 45 17.69 35.31 16.73
C ALA A 45 17.55 35.59 18.23
N ILE A 46 17.31 34.55 19.04
CA ILE A 46 17.57 34.52 20.48
C ILE A 46 18.21 33.17 20.85
N ASP A 47 19.19 33.26 21.73
CA ASP A 47 20.22 32.33 22.17
C ASP A 47 19.97 31.86 23.63
N SER A 48 20.56 30.70 23.99
CA SER A 48 20.98 30.23 25.34
C SER A 48 19.92 30.02 26.46
N SER A 49 20.01 29.13 27.46
CA SER A 49 20.90 28.02 27.86
C SER A 49 20.36 27.42 29.19
N GLU A 50 20.68 26.14 29.44
CA GLU A 50 20.91 25.42 30.73
C GLU A 50 19.87 25.43 31.88
N ASP A 51 19.47 24.23 32.34
CA ASP A 51 19.75 23.76 33.72
C ASP A 51 19.55 22.23 33.85
N GLN A 52 20.55 21.50 34.35
CA GLN A 52 20.53 20.06 34.62
C GLN A 52 20.74 19.81 36.12
N THR A 53 19.73 19.28 36.80
CA THR A 53 19.81 18.88 38.21
C THR A 53 19.97 17.36 38.33
N THR A 54 21.11 16.90 38.84
CA THR A 54 21.43 15.49 39.10
C THR A 54 20.90 15.02 40.46
N LEU A 55 20.19 13.89 40.51
CA LEU A 55 19.81 13.17 41.73
C LEU A 55 20.77 11.98 42.00
N PRO A 56 21.00 11.58 43.27
CA PRO A 56 22.00 10.57 43.62
C PRO A 56 21.51 9.14 43.39
N THR A 57 22.33 8.34 42.71
CA THR A 57 22.08 6.91 42.45
C THR A 57 22.39 6.07 43.69
N VAL A 58 21.35 5.39 44.20
CA VAL A 58 21.46 4.31 45.20
C VAL A 58 21.96 3.05 44.49
N ALA A 59 23.12 2.55 44.89
CA ALA A 59 23.67 1.29 44.37
C ALA A 59 22.82 0.10 44.85
N LEU A 60 22.01 -0.44 43.95
CA LEU A 60 21.40 -1.75 44.11
C LEU A 60 22.44 -2.83 43.82
N THR A 61 22.50 -3.80 44.72
CA THR A 61 23.30 -5.02 44.62
C THR A 61 23.09 -5.70 43.27
N GLN A 62 24.20 -5.96 42.58
CA GLN A 62 24.27 -6.54 41.24
C GLN A 62 23.66 -7.96 41.23
N GLU A 63 22.47 -8.05 40.66
CA GLU A 63 21.89 -9.28 40.13
C GLU A 63 22.90 -9.90 39.14
N PRO A 64 23.13 -11.22 39.12
CA PRO A 64 24.07 -11.82 38.18
C PRO A 64 23.65 -11.41 36.77
N ALA A 65 24.52 -10.69 36.06
CA ALA A 65 24.25 -10.22 34.72
C ALA A 65 23.89 -11.43 33.86
N LEU A 66 22.62 -11.50 33.44
CA LEU A 66 22.20 -12.44 32.40
C LEU A 66 23.16 -12.24 31.21
N ALA A 67 23.77 -13.32 30.74
CA ALA A 67 24.63 -13.25 29.57
C ALA A 67 23.86 -12.57 28.43
N SER A 68 24.46 -11.54 27.82
CA SER A 68 23.78 -10.81 26.75
C SER A 68 23.55 -11.72 25.54
N PRO A 69 22.42 -11.57 24.84
CA PRO A 69 22.16 -12.28 23.59
C PRO A 69 23.30 -12.14 22.60
N ILE A 70 23.55 -13.19 21.80
CA ILE A 70 24.47 -13.09 20.67
C ILE A 70 23.89 -12.10 19.67
N GLN A 71 24.68 -11.08 19.35
CA GLN A 71 24.42 -10.15 18.26
C GLN A 71 25.56 -10.25 17.26
N VAL A 72 25.21 -10.35 15.99
CA VAL A 72 26.16 -10.40 14.89
C VAL A 72 26.00 -9.17 14.01
N THR A 73 27.07 -8.79 13.32
CA THR A 73 26.99 -7.78 12.26
C THR A 73 26.98 -8.49 10.92
N VAL A 74 25.86 -8.40 10.21
CA VAL A 74 25.66 -9.05 8.92
C VAL A 74 26.06 -8.11 7.79
N THR A 75 26.80 -8.62 6.81
CA THR A 75 27.05 -7.93 5.54
C THR A 75 26.50 -8.75 4.40
N LEU A 76 25.69 -8.14 3.54
CA LEU A 76 25.01 -8.80 2.42
C LEU A 76 25.76 -8.64 1.09
N GLU A 77 25.55 -9.58 0.17
CA GLU A 77 25.97 -9.50 -1.24
C GLU A 77 24.85 -8.85 -2.09
N GLU A 78 24.65 -7.54 -1.93
CA GLU A 78 23.56 -6.78 -2.56
C GLU A 78 23.57 -6.87 -4.11
N ASP A 79 24.74 -7.08 -4.71
CA ASP A 79 24.90 -7.27 -6.16
C ASP A 79 24.45 -8.65 -6.66
N ARG A 80 24.05 -9.54 -5.74
CA ARG A 80 23.63 -10.93 -6.01
C ARG A 80 22.26 -11.28 -5.45
N VAL A 81 21.45 -10.26 -5.13
CA VAL A 81 20.06 -10.46 -4.75
C VAL A 81 19.26 -11.14 -5.87
N ALA A 82 18.53 -12.19 -5.52
CA ALA A 82 17.50 -12.79 -6.37
C ALA A 82 16.12 -12.26 -5.96
N GLN A 83 15.24 -12.09 -6.95
CA GLN A 83 13.89 -11.57 -6.73
C GLN A 83 12.88 -12.35 -7.54
N ALA A 84 11.72 -12.62 -6.96
CA ALA A 84 10.58 -13.19 -7.67
C ALA A 84 9.27 -12.66 -7.09
N ASP A 85 8.28 -12.43 -7.94
CA ASP A 85 6.91 -12.18 -7.51
C ASP A 85 6.23 -13.54 -7.27
N VAL A 86 5.83 -13.79 -6.02
CA VAL A 86 5.23 -15.05 -5.59
C VAL A 86 3.85 -14.79 -5.00
N ASN A 87 2.87 -15.54 -5.47
CA ASN A 87 1.46 -15.39 -5.11
C ASN A 87 0.96 -16.62 -4.32
N ASP A 88 -0.36 -16.81 -4.25
CA ASP A 88 -0.99 -17.91 -3.54
C ASP A 88 -0.84 -19.27 -4.23
N GLU A 89 -0.39 -19.33 -5.48
CA GLU A 89 -0.03 -20.58 -6.15
C GLU A 89 1.34 -21.10 -5.70
N GLY A 90 2.08 -20.33 -4.90
CA GLY A 90 3.44 -20.63 -4.49
C GLY A 90 4.47 -20.21 -5.54
N GLY A 91 5.72 -20.60 -5.33
CA GLY A 91 6.81 -20.23 -6.23
C GLY A 91 8.18 -20.62 -5.71
N GLU A 92 9.20 -20.32 -6.51
CA GLU A 92 10.59 -20.64 -6.19
C GLU A 92 11.48 -19.41 -6.39
N VAL A 93 12.48 -19.26 -5.52
CA VAL A 93 13.53 -18.24 -5.64
C VAL A 93 14.88 -18.93 -5.50
N SER A 94 15.82 -18.63 -6.39
CA SER A 94 17.17 -19.20 -6.35
C SER A 94 18.23 -18.11 -6.42
N ALA A 95 19.27 -18.22 -5.59
CA ALA A 95 20.40 -17.29 -5.56
C ALA A 95 21.71 -18.07 -5.41
N ALA A 96 22.83 -17.43 -5.76
CA ALA A 96 24.15 -18.01 -5.58
C ALA A 96 25.14 -16.96 -5.06
N SER A 97 25.88 -17.30 -4.00
CA SER A 97 26.90 -16.43 -3.43
C SER A 97 28.15 -16.34 -4.33
N SER A 98 28.99 -15.36 -4.05
CA SER A 98 30.33 -15.26 -4.65
C SER A 98 31.26 -16.43 -4.28
N SER A 99 30.96 -17.13 -3.17
CA SER A 99 31.70 -18.31 -2.70
C SER A 99 31.23 -19.63 -3.32
N GLY A 100 30.21 -19.61 -4.19
CA GLY A 100 29.68 -20.80 -4.86
C GLY A 100 28.68 -21.61 -4.03
N VAL A 101 28.10 -21.02 -2.98
CA VAL A 101 26.97 -21.61 -2.24
C VAL A 101 25.70 -21.29 -3.00
N GLU A 102 24.87 -22.31 -3.23
CA GLU A 102 23.58 -22.16 -3.90
C GLU A 102 22.45 -22.21 -2.87
N TYR A 103 21.47 -21.32 -3.06
CA TYR A 103 20.30 -21.19 -2.21
C TYR A 103 19.05 -21.38 -3.04
N HIS A 104 18.12 -22.18 -2.53
CA HIS A 104 16.84 -22.43 -3.16
C HIS A 104 15.73 -22.33 -2.13
N LEU A 105 14.83 -21.38 -2.31
CA LEU A 105 13.63 -21.21 -1.51
C LEU A 105 12.43 -21.71 -2.32
N SER A 106 11.69 -22.68 -1.78
CA SER A 106 10.43 -23.19 -2.33
C SER A 106 9.27 -22.79 -1.42
N VAL A 107 8.39 -21.94 -1.93
CA VAL A 107 7.19 -21.46 -1.23
C VAL A 107 5.99 -22.27 -1.74
N PRO A 108 5.32 -23.05 -0.88
CA PRO A 108 4.23 -23.90 -1.33
C PRO A 108 2.95 -23.11 -1.64
N PRO A 109 2.02 -23.67 -2.44
CA PRO A 109 0.70 -23.09 -2.65
C PRO A 109 -0.03 -22.83 -1.33
N GLY A 110 -0.65 -21.67 -1.20
CA GLY A 110 -1.39 -21.25 -0.01
C GLY A 110 -0.50 -20.80 1.16
N ALA A 111 0.82 -20.69 0.99
CA ALA A 111 1.70 -20.09 2.01
C ALA A 111 1.56 -18.58 2.10
N LEU A 112 1.15 -17.91 1.02
CA LEU A 112 0.97 -16.46 0.96
C LEU A 112 -0.50 -16.11 0.72
N PRO A 113 -1.06 -15.13 1.46
CA PRO A 113 -2.41 -14.66 1.23
C PRO A 113 -2.49 -13.65 0.10
N ASP A 114 -1.39 -13.17 -0.47
CA ASP A 114 -1.34 -12.16 -1.53
C ASP A 114 -0.06 -12.31 -2.36
N ASN A 115 0.11 -11.47 -3.39
CA ASN A 115 1.34 -11.42 -4.17
C ASN A 115 2.42 -10.62 -3.43
N TYR A 116 3.60 -11.21 -3.25
CA TYR A 116 4.75 -10.57 -2.62
C TYR A 116 5.96 -10.63 -3.54
N GLN A 117 6.70 -9.52 -3.63
CA GLN A 117 8.04 -9.54 -4.22
C GLN A 117 9.02 -10.08 -3.18
N ILE A 118 9.33 -11.36 -3.28
CA ILE A 118 10.29 -12.03 -2.42
C ILE A 118 11.71 -11.66 -2.87
N ARG A 119 12.56 -11.31 -1.90
CA ARG A 119 14.00 -11.11 -2.13
C ARG A 119 14.79 -12.14 -1.35
N MET A 120 15.84 -12.67 -1.96
CA MET A 120 16.81 -13.55 -1.32
C MET A 120 18.21 -13.02 -1.60
N THR A 121 18.87 -12.49 -0.57
CA THR A 121 20.20 -11.88 -0.68
C THR A 121 21.22 -12.73 0.06
N PRO A 122 22.24 -13.29 -0.63
CA PRO A 122 23.32 -14.03 0.04
C PRO A 122 24.06 -13.19 1.08
N ILE A 123 24.47 -13.83 2.18
CA ILE A 123 25.27 -13.20 3.23
C ILE A 123 26.75 -13.34 2.87
N LYS A 124 27.44 -12.20 2.82
CA LYS A 124 28.87 -12.09 2.53
C LYS A 124 29.73 -12.45 3.74
N SER A 125 29.36 -11.91 4.90
CA SER A 125 30.09 -12.12 6.16
C SER A 125 29.20 -11.87 7.37
N MET A 126 29.52 -12.54 8.48
CA MET A 126 28.88 -12.33 9.78
C MET A 126 29.95 -12.17 10.85
N GLU A 127 30.14 -10.95 11.33
CA GLU A 127 31.06 -10.66 12.43
C GLU A 127 30.38 -10.96 13.77
N GLY A 128 31.13 -11.53 14.72
CA GLY A 128 30.58 -11.90 16.03
C GLY A 128 29.91 -13.28 16.10
N LEU A 129 29.83 -14.01 14.98
CA LEU A 129 29.31 -15.38 14.96
C LEU A 129 30.20 -16.31 15.81
N PRO A 130 29.69 -16.95 16.88
CA PRO A 130 30.50 -17.73 17.82
C PRO A 130 30.77 -19.16 17.31
N LEU A 131 31.27 -19.26 16.07
CA LEU A 131 31.65 -20.49 15.39
C LEU A 131 33.04 -20.32 14.81
N SER A 132 34.05 -21.02 15.35
CA SER A 132 35.46 -20.80 14.99
C SER A 132 35.80 -21.07 13.53
N GLY A 133 35.01 -21.89 12.84
CA GLY A 133 35.16 -22.15 11.41
C GLY A 133 34.45 -21.13 10.52
N GLY A 134 33.76 -20.15 11.09
CA GLY A 134 33.11 -19.04 10.38
C GLY A 134 31.85 -19.42 9.61
N LEU A 135 31.33 -18.48 8.84
CA LEU A 135 30.17 -18.65 7.96
C LEU A 135 30.50 -19.62 6.81
N LEU A 136 29.68 -20.65 6.63
CA LEU A 136 29.73 -21.52 5.45
C LEU A 136 28.84 -20.99 4.33
N GLY A 137 27.68 -20.43 4.69
CA GLY A 137 26.77 -19.73 3.79
C GLY A 137 25.47 -19.37 4.49
N GLY A 138 24.79 -18.32 4.03
CA GLY A 138 23.47 -17.96 4.50
C GLY A 138 22.81 -16.92 3.60
N VAL A 139 21.54 -16.64 3.84
CA VAL A 139 20.73 -15.67 3.10
C VAL A 139 19.92 -14.80 4.05
N GLN A 140 19.70 -13.55 3.65
CA GLN A 140 18.63 -12.70 4.15
C GLN A 140 17.43 -12.86 3.23
N LEU A 141 16.27 -13.20 3.81
CA LEU A 141 14.99 -13.22 3.11
C LEU A 141 14.24 -11.91 3.37
N GLY A 142 13.63 -11.38 2.33
CA GLY A 142 12.83 -10.16 2.38
C GLY A 142 11.47 -10.35 1.68
N PRO A 143 10.40 -9.65 2.13
CA PRO A 143 10.37 -8.64 3.20
C PRO A 143 10.61 -9.22 4.60
N GLU A 144 11.33 -8.50 5.46
CA GLU A 144 11.63 -8.92 6.84
C GLU A 144 10.33 -9.16 7.63
N GLY A 145 10.27 -10.26 8.36
CA GLY A 145 9.11 -10.59 9.20
C GLY A 145 7.86 -11.02 8.42
N LEU A 146 7.92 -11.18 7.09
CA LEU A 146 6.82 -11.73 6.32
C LEU A 146 6.48 -13.13 6.84
N VAL A 147 5.26 -13.30 7.35
CA VAL A 147 4.77 -14.56 7.91
C VAL A 147 4.15 -15.43 6.82
N LEU A 148 4.54 -16.69 6.77
CA LEU A 148 4.01 -17.68 5.84
C LEU A 148 2.95 -18.53 6.53
N LEU A 149 1.79 -18.67 5.90
CA LEU A 149 0.67 -19.48 6.40
C LEU A 149 0.95 -20.99 6.37
N GLN A 150 1.91 -21.39 5.54
CA GLN A 150 2.48 -22.73 5.48
C GLN A 150 4.00 -22.60 5.36
N PRO A 151 4.78 -23.48 6.01
CA PRO A 151 6.23 -23.39 5.96
C PRO A 151 6.78 -23.49 4.53
N ALA A 152 7.71 -22.61 4.17
CA ALA A 152 8.52 -22.75 2.98
C ALA A 152 9.76 -23.60 3.27
N VAL A 153 10.37 -24.13 2.22
CA VAL A 153 11.60 -24.92 2.32
C VAL A 153 12.76 -24.10 1.78
N LEU A 154 13.74 -23.81 2.62
CA LEU A 154 15.01 -23.22 2.19
C LEU A 154 16.09 -24.31 2.18
N THR A 155 16.68 -24.54 1.01
CA THR A 155 17.81 -25.44 0.82
C THR A 155 19.08 -24.64 0.55
N VAL A 156 20.15 -24.99 1.26
CA VAL A 156 21.47 -24.39 1.13
C VAL A 156 22.47 -25.47 0.75
N SER A 157 22.99 -25.40 -0.47
CA SER A 157 24.00 -26.32 -1.00
C SER A 157 25.39 -25.80 -0.69
N LEU A 158 26.01 -26.36 0.35
CA LEU A 158 27.33 -25.99 0.83
C LEU A 158 28.44 -26.59 -0.08
N PRO A 159 29.68 -26.06 -0.03
CA PRO A 159 30.78 -26.59 -0.81
C PRO A 159 31.02 -28.09 -0.56
N GLU A 160 31.43 -28.82 -1.61
CA GLU A 160 31.74 -30.24 -1.52
C GLU A 160 32.75 -30.51 -0.38
N ARG A 161 32.55 -31.63 0.34
CA ARG A 161 33.37 -32.07 1.50
C ARG A 161 33.21 -31.24 2.77
N THR A 162 32.14 -30.47 2.91
CA THR A 162 31.73 -29.96 4.22
C THR A 162 31.27 -31.13 5.10
N PRO A 163 31.93 -31.43 6.24
CA PRO A 163 31.51 -32.53 7.10
C PRO A 163 30.18 -32.17 7.78
N PRO A 164 29.11 -32.97 7.62
CA PRO A 164 27.79 -32.68 8.21
C PRO A 164 27.84 -32.41 9.72
N GLU A 165 28.72 -33.10 10.44
CA GLU A 165 28.92 -33.00 11.88
C GLU A 165 29.57 -31.68 12.34
N GLU A 166 30.16 -30.92 11.42
CA GLU A 166 30.74 -29.61 11.66
C GLU A 166 29.81 -28.46 11.27
N VAL A 167 28.62 -28.75 10.71
CA VAL A 167 27.67 -27.72 10.27
C VAL A 167 26.74 -27.36 11.44
N VAL A 168 26.67 -26.08 11.74
CA VAL A 168 25.78 -25.50 12.74
C VAL A 168 24.81 -24.56 12.04
N ALA A 169 23.53 -24.94 12.03
CA ALA A 169 22.46 -24.11 11.51
C ALA A 169 22.09 -23.00 12.49
N PHE A 170 21.85 -21.80 11.98
CA PHE A 170 21.46 -20.64 12.76
C PHE A 170 20.38 -19.84 12.04
N ALA A 171 19.68 -19.02 12.82
CA ALA A 171 18.83 -17.94 12.33
C ALA A 171 19.12 -16.66 13.11
N TYR A 172 18.70 -15.52 12.56
CA TYR A 172 18.70 -14.21 13.20
C TYR A 172 17.56 -13.36 12.65
N GLN A 173 17.25 -12.26 13.33
CA GLN A 173 16.26 -11.27 12.91
C GLN A 173 16.93 -9.97 12.49
N GLY A 174 16.26 -9.19 11.64
CA GLY A 174 16.69 -7.86 11.23
C GLY A 174 18.10 -7.85 10.65
N ASN A 175 19.02 -7.19 11.34
CA ASN A 175 20.41 -6.99 10.92
C ASN A 175 21.41 -7.87 11.70
N GLY A 176 20.93 -8.91 12.39
CA GLY A 176 21.75 -9.82 13.19
C GLY A 176 21.34 -9.91 14.66
N GLU A 177 20.20 -9.34 15.03
CA GLU A 177 19.62 -9.47 16.36
C GLU A 177 19.14 -10.91 16.62
N HIS A 178 19.08 -11.29 17.90
CA HIS A 178 18.58 -12.58 18.36
C HIS A 178 19.22 -13.77 17.63
N THR A 179 20.53 -13.72 17.36
CA THR A 179 21.22 -14.83 16.67
C THR A 179 21.20 -16.07 17.53
N HIS A 180 20.70 -17.17 16.98
CA HIS A 180 20.43 -18.40 17.73
C HIS A 180 20.55 -19.64 16.85
N LEU A 181 20.62 -20.81 17.48
CA LEU A 181 20.61 -22.09 16.74
C LEU A 181 19.21 -22.33 16.19
N TYR A 182 19.10 -22.75 14.93
CA TYR A 182 17.80 -22.98 14.31
C TYR A 182 17.65 -24.42 13.81
N PRO A 183 16.46 -25.05 13.97
CA PRO A 183 16.22 -26.41 13.51
C PRO A 183 16.44 -26.58 11.99
N ALA A 184 17.28 -27.54 11.60
CA ALA A 184 17.53 -27.87 10.20
C ALA A 184 17.93 -29.34 10.04
N SER A 185 17.64 -29.92 8.87
CA SER A 185 18.20 -31.22 8.48
C SER A 185 19.49 -31.02 7.67
N ILE A 186 20.46 -31.91 7.89
CA ILE A 186 21.76 -31.86 7.22
C ILE A 186 21.99 -33.22 6.57
N GLU A 187 21.98 -33.26 5.24
CA GLU A 187 22.20 -34.47 4.45
C GLU A 187 23.34 -34.22 3.46
N GLY A 188 24.51 -34.82 3.72
CA GLY A 188 25.71 -34.55 2.91
C GLY A 188 26.12 -33.08 3.01
N ASN A 189 26.17 -32.38 1.88
CA ASN A 189 26.46 -30.95 1.82
C ASN A 189 25.19 -30.08 1.75
N MET A 190 24.01 -30.67 1.93
CA MET A 190 22.74 -29.97 1.84
C MET A 190 22.20 -29.67 3.23
N LEU A 191 21.99 -28.38 3.52
CA LEU A 191 21.36 -27.88 4.73
C LEU A 191 19.94 -27.42 4.37
N THR A 192 18.93 -27.99 5.03
CA THR A 192 17.52 -27.72 4.70
C THR A 192 16.77 -27.21 5.93
N PHE A 193 16.11 -26.07 5.74
CA PHE A 193 15.27 -25.39 6.73
C PHE A 193 13.80 -25.50 6.32
N GLN A 194 12.92 -25.65 7.31
CA GLN A 194 11.53 -25.24 7.19
C GLN A 194 11.45 -23.84 7.79
N ILE A 195 10.90 -22.88 7.06
CA ILE A 195 10.79 -21.50 7.52
C ILE A 195 9.32 -21.06 7.48
N SER A 196 8.84 -20.44 8.56
CA SER A 196 7.47 -19.92 8.64
C SER A 196 7.42 -18.38 8.66
N HIS A 197 8.57 -17.73 8.65
CA HIS A 197 8.66 -16.30 8.40
C HIS A 197 9.97 -15.97 7.68
N PHE A 198 10.08 -14.74 7.18
CA PHE A 198 11.32 -14.26 6.55
C PHE A 198 12.20 -13.56 7.57
N SER A 199 13.48 -13.93 7.54
CA SER A 199 14.56 -13.36 8.34
C SER A 199 15.90 -13.82 7.74
N GLY A 200 16.97 -13.81 8.53
CA GLY A 200 18.26 -14.40 8.17
C GLY A 200 18.39 -15.87 8.56
N TYR A 201 18.87 -16.70 7.64
CA TYR A 201 19.10 -18.14 7.84
C TYR A 201 20.44 -18.58 7.25
N GLY A 202 21.14 -19.52 7.91
CA GLY A 202 22.40 -20.03 7.37
C GLY A 202 23.07 -21.12 8.18
N GLY A 203 24.22 -21.55 7.67
CA GLY A 203 25.10 -22.53 8.30
C GLY A 203 26.49 -21.95 8.54
N GLY A 204 27.05 -22.20 9.72
CA GLY A 204 28.44 -21.94 10.05
C GLY A 204 29.19 -23.23 10.38
N ARG A 205 30.52 -23.19 10.36
CA ARG A 205 31.37 -24.31 10.75
C ARG A 205 31.72 -24.22 12.23
N GLY A 206 31.31 -25.21 13.01
CA GLY A 206 31.61 -25.30 14.43
C GLY A 206 31.48 -26.70 15.00
N SER A 207 32.09 -26.89 16.17
CA SER A 207 32.06 -28.14 16.92
C SER A 207 30.87 -28.19 17.89
N PRO A 208 30.45 -29.40 18.31
CA PRO A 208 29.42 -29.55 19.35
C PRO A 208 29.73 -28.81 20.66
N GLY A 209 31.01 -28.62 20.99
CA GLY A 209 31.43 -27.88 22.19
C GLY A 209 31.15 -26.38 22.12
N GLU A 210 31.23 -25.75 20.93
CA GLU A 210 31.10 -24.29 20.77
C GLU A 210 29.65 -23.81 20.87
N THR A 211 28.74 -24.65 20.42
CA THR A 211 27.29 -24.45 20.58
C THR A 211 26.77 -24.74 21.99
N SER A 212 27.54 -25.49 22.80
CA SER A 212 27.11 -25.87 24.14
C SER A 212 27.17 -24.65 25.05
N GLY A 213 26.01 -24.06 25.35
CA GLY A 213 25.93 -22.88 26.21
C GLY A 213 25.87 -21.55 25.47
N TRP A 214 25.36 -21.52 24.24
CA TRP A 214 24.85 -20.27 23.65
C TRP A 214 23.87 -19.62 24.65
N PRO A 215 23.99 -18.31 24.92
CA PRO A 215 23.16 -17.63 25.89
C PRO A 215 21.69 -17.58 25.42
N PRO A 216 20.75 -17.29 26.33
CA PRO A 216 19.42 -16.87 25.94
C PRO A 216 19.50 -15.69 24.97
N THR A 217 18.65 -15.74 23.96
CA THR A 217 18.53 -14.80 22.85
C THR A 217 17.79 -13.52 23.25
N GLY A 218 17.11 -13.53 24.40
CA GLY A 218 16.24 -12.44 24.83
C GLY A 218 14.88 -12.42 24.13
N ASP A 219 14.67 -13.30 23.14
CA ASP A 219 13.36 -13.58 22.54
C ASP A 219 12.89 -14.99 22.95
N PRO A 220 11.71 -15.15 23.58
CA PRO A 220 11.26 -16.46 24.03
C PRO A 220 11.08 -17.49 22.90
N ASN A 221 10.72 -17.10 21.68
CA ASN A 221 10.57 -18.06 20.58
C ASN A 221 11.93 -18.54 20.09
N ALA A 222 12.86 -17.62 19.85
CA ALA A 222 14.24 -17.94 19.48
C ALA A 222 14.95 -18.80 20.56
N ASP A 223 14.63 -18.59 21.84
CA ASP A 223 15.12 -19.45 22.93
C ASP A 223 14.63 -20.90 22.83
N TYR A 224 13.39 -21.12 22.40
CA TYR A 224 12.83 -22.45 22.21
C TYR A 224 13.29 -23.08 20.88
N GLU A 225 13.42 -22.31 19.82
CA GLU A 225 14.04 -22.73 18.55
C GLU A 225 15.48 -23.20 18.79
N GLN A 226 16.24 -22.44 19.58
CA GLN A 226 17.58 -22.81 20.01
C GLN A 226 17.59 -24.14 20.76
N GLN A 227 16.69 -24.33 21.73
CA GLN A 227 16.58 -25.59 22.46
C GLN A 227 16.17 -26.76 21.57
N ALA A 228 15.29 -26.53 20.59
CA ALA A 228 14.84 -27.53 19.65
C ALA A 228 15.98 -27.96 18.70
N ALA A 229 16.71 -27.00 18.14
CA ALA A 229 17.89 -27.24 17.31
C ALA A 229 18.96 -28.03 18.10
N ASP A 230 19.20 -27.64 19.34
CA ASP A 230 20.15 -28.32 20.23
C ASP A 230 19.73 -29.76 20.55
N TYR A 231 18.42 -29.98 20.73
CA TYR A 231 17.87 -31.30 20.96
C TYR A 231 18.06 -32.21 19.73
N MET A 232 17.65 -31.74 18.54
CA MET A 232 17.72 -32.49 17.28
C MET A 232 19.16 -32.91 16.96
N ARG A 233 20.11 -32.01 17.18
CA ARG A 233 21.53 -32.28 16.96
C ARG A 233 22.12 -33.31 17.91
N LYS A 234 21.67 -33.33 19.17
CA LYS A 234 22.07 -34.35 20.16
C LYS A 234 21.39 -35.70 19.91
N HIS A 235 20.28 -35.72 19.16
CA HIS A 235 19.46 -36.90 18.90
C HIS A 235 19.14 -37.08 17.41
N PRO A 236 20.15 -37.21 16.51
CA PRO A 236 19.96 -37.17 15.06
C PRO A 236 19.12 -38.32 14.48
N ASN A 237 18.90 -39.40 15.23
CA ASN A 237 18.11 -40.55 14.81
C ASN A 237 16.69 -40.59 15.41
N GLY A 238 16.18 -39.48 15.96
CA GLY A 238 14.87 -39.44 16.62
C GLY A 238 14.81 -40.32 17.88
N GLN A 239 15.93 -40.48 18.58
CA GLN A 239 15.89 -41.16 19.87
C GLN A 239 15.29 -40.22 20.92
N ASN A 240 14.30 -40.72 21.66
CA ASN A 240 13.73 -40.10 22.87
C ASN A 240 12.62 -39.03 22.65
N ASP A 241 11.75 -39.24 21.65
CA ASP A 241 10.62 -38.37 21.25
C ASP A 241 9.81 -37.77 22.40
N ASP A 242 9.61 -38.49 23.52
CA ASP A 242 8.86 -37.98 24.68
C ASP A 242 9.44 -36.69 25.27
N ALA A 243 10.78 -36.58 25.36
CA ALA A 243 11.43 -35.39 25.90
C ALA A 243 11.27 -34.19 24.95
N PHE A 244 11.32 -34.44 23.65
CA PHE A 244 11.13 -33.41 22.64
C PHE A 244 9.67 -32.96 22.55
N ILE A 245 8.72 -33.90 22.57
CA ILE A 245 7.28 -33.61 22.67
C ILE A 245 7.00 -32.77 23.92
N LYS A 246 7.65 -33.06 25.05
CA LYS A 246 7.54 -32.25 26.27
C LYS A 246 8.08 -30.83 26.07
N LEU A 247 9.23 -30.67 25.40
CA LEU A 247 9.80 -29.37 25.06
C LEU A 247 8.83 -28.54 24.19
N LEU A 248 8.34 -29.11 23.09
CA LEU A 248 7.40 -28.45 22.19
C LEU A 248 6.09 -28.10 22.91
N ARG A 249 5.57 -28.99 23.75
CA ARG A 249 4.38 -28.71 24.57
C ARG A 249 4.63 -27.57 25.56
N GLN A 250 5.83 -27.49 26.13
CA GLN A 250 6.19 -26.41 27.05
C GLN A 250 6.25 -25.07 26.30
N TRP A 251 6.93 -25.03 25.16
CA TRP A 251 6.98 -23.85 24.28
C TRP A 251 5.57 -23.34 23.96
N PHE A 252 4.69 -24.25 23.52
CA PHE A 252 3.31 -23.88 23.20
C PHE A 252 2.57 -23.29 24.40
N ASN A 253 2.63 -23.94 25.56
CA ASN A 253 1.84 -23.52 26.73
C ASN A 253 2.38 -22.25 27.40
N GLU A 254 3.69 -22.03 27.38
CA GLU A 254 4.33 -20.93 28.11
C GLU A 254 4.49 -19.66 27.26
N VAL A 255 4.61 -19.79 25.94
CA VAL A 255 4.90 -18.65 25.05
C VAL A 255 3.81 -18.47 24.00
N ILE A 256 3.59 -19.48 23.15
CA ILE A 256 2.76 -19.33 21.94
C ILE A 256 1.30 -19.13 22.29
N TYR A 257 0.72 -19.99 23.11
CA TYR A 257 -0.70 -19.94 23.43
C TYR A 257 -1.08 -18.67 24.19
N PRO A 258 -0.35 -18.21 25.22
CA PRO A 258 -0.59 -16.90 25.83
C PRO A 258 -0.53 -15.74 24.82
N ALA A 259 0.44 -15.74 23.90
CA ALA A 259 0.56 -14.70 22.86
C ALA A 259 -0.65 -14.73 21.91
N LEU A 260 -1.06 -15.90 21.43
CA LEU A 260 -2.27 -16.05 20.61
C LEU A 260 -3.52 -15.58 21.36
N LYS A 261 -3.65 -15.92 22.65
CA LYS A 261 -4.77 -15.46 23.50
C LYS A 261 -4.79 -13.93 23.67
N ALA A 262 -3.63 -13.28 23.69
CA ALA A 262 -3.54 -11.82 23.69
C ALA A 262 -3.96 -11.25 22.32
N ALA A 263 -3.50 -11.86 21.23
CA ALA A 263 -3.82 -11.48 19.86
C ALA A 263 -5.32 -11.59 19.51
N GLU A 264 -6.08 -12.45 20.21
CA GLU A 264 -7.55 -12.47 20.12
C GLU A 264 -8.22 -11.12 20.47
N LYS A 265 -7.49 -10.22 21.14
CA LYS A 265 -7.99 -8.90 21.57
C LYS A 265 -7.13 -7.74 21.07
N ASP A 266 -5.85 -7.98 20.81
CA ASP A 266 -4.90 -6.96 20.36
C ASP A 266 -4.28 -7.36 19.01
N ASP A 267 -4.76 -6.74 17.94
CA ASP A 267 -4.32 -7.08 16.60
C ASP A 267 -2.90 -6.60 16.25
N ALA A 268 -2.26 -5.79 17.12
CA ALA A 268 -0.86 -5.41 16.96
C ALA A 268 0.10 -6.56 17.27
N THR A 269 -0.32 -7.51 18.09
CA THR A 269 0.51 -8.68 18.49
C THR A 269 0.32 -9.89 17.58
N LEU A 270 -0.66 -9.82 16.66
CA LEU A 270 -1.15 -10.96 15.90
C LEU A 270 -0.11 -11.56 14.96
N ASP A 271 0.62 -10.73 14.20
CA ASP A 271 1.56 -11.24 13.21
C ASP A 271 2.70 -12.01 13.87
N ALA A 272 3.28 -11.47 14.95
CA ALA A 272 4.31 -12.14 15.73
C ALA A 272 3.78 -13.44 16.40
N ALA A 273 2.60 -13.40 17.01
CA ALA A 273 2.00 -14.58 17.64
C ALA A 273 1.63 -15.67 16.62
N GLY A 274 1.14 -15.26 15.44
CA GLY A 274 0.82 -16.13 14.33
C GLY A 274 2.07 -16.80 13.74
N ALA A 275 3.14 -16.03 13.52
CA ALA A 275 4.43 -16.56 13.06
C ALA A 275 4.96 -17.64 14.00
N ALA A 276 5.02 -17.36 15.30
CA ALA A 276 5.49 -18.30 16.30
C ALA A 276 4.66 -19.60 16.32
N PHE A 277 3.33 -19.50 16.17
CA PHE A 277 2.47 -20.68 16.09
C PHE A 277 2.69 -21.49 14.82
N LEU A 278 2.80 -20.83 13.67
CA LEU A 278 2.97 -21.49 12.37
C LEU A 278 4.35 -22.15 12.24
N ASP A 279 5.39 -21.54 12.82
CA ASP A 279 6.71 -22.16 12.97
C ASP A 279 6.63 -23.44 13.81
N TRP A 280 6.11 -23.33 15.04
CA TRP A 280 5.94 -24.46 15.93
C TRP A 280 5.07 -25.58 15.31
N ALA A 281 3.95 -25.23 14.67
CA ALA A 281 3.07 -26.19 14.01
C ALA A 281 3.77 -26.88 12.83
N GLY A 282 4.57 -26.13 12.05
CA GLY A 282 5.41 -26.67 11.00
C GLY A 282 6.40 -27.71 11.52
N GLN A 283 7.10 -27.42 12.63
CA GLN A 283 8.02 -28.38 13.26
C GLN A 283 7.29 -29.64 13.75
N VAL A 284 6.13 -29.49 14.39
CA VAL A 284 5.29 -30.61 14.82
C VAL A 284 4.89 -31.50 13.64
N SER A 285 4.49 -30.89 12.52
CA SER A 285 4.12 -31.64 11.32
C SER A 285 5.30 -32.31 10.64
N LEU A 286 6.45 -31.62 10.50
CA LEU A 286 7.68 -32.15 9.90
C LEU A 286 8.15 -33.42 10.61
N MET A 287 8.11 -33.41 11.94
CA MET A 287 8.54 -34.54 12.77
C MET A 287 7.43 -35.58 12.97
N SER A 288 6.31 -35.47 12.25
CA SER A 288 5.17 -36.39 12.33
C SER A 288 4.58 -36.51 13.74
N LEU A 289 4.65 -35.45 14.55
CA LEU A 289 4.19 -35.42 15.94
C LEU A 289 2.72 -35.00 16.11
N ASN A 290 1.97 -34.88 15.00
CA ASN A 290 0.59 -34.41 14.95
C ASN A 290 -0.35 -35.19 15.90
N GLU A 291 -0.15 -36.51 16.03
CA GLU A 291 -0.99 -37.35 16.92
C GLU A 291 -0.73 -37.06 18.41
N TYR A 292 0.47 -36.62 18.76
CA TYR A 292 0.87 -36.34 20.15
C TYR A 292 0.55 -34.91 20.59
N LEU A 293 0.51 -33.97 19.65
CA LEU A 293 0.31 -32.54 19.89
C LEU A 293 -0.95 -31.99 19.20
N GLY A 294 -1.87 -32.87 18.80
CA GLY A 294 -3.09 -32.51 18.07
C GLY A 294 -4.03 -31.57 18.83
N LYS A 295 -4.02 -31.61 20.17
CA LYS A 295 -4.80 -30.67 20.98
C LYS A 295 -4.22 -29.26 20.88
N GLU A 296 -2.92 -29.13 21.05
CA GLU A 296 -2.18 -27.87 20.97
C GLU A 296 -2.28 -27.25 19.56
N LEU A 297 -2.13 -28.06 18.51
CA LEU A 297 -2.37 -27.67 17.12
C LEU A 297 -3.78 -27.06 16.92
N LYS A 298 -4.81 -27.76 17.41
CA LYS A 298 -6.20 -27.29 17.30
C LYS A 298 -6.46 -26.02 18.11
N ASP A 299 -6.00 -25.97 19.35
CA ASP A 299 -6.22 -24.83 20.24
C ASP A 299 -5.50 -23.57 19.72
N GLY A 300 -4.25 -23.73 19.24
CA GLY A 300 -3.47 -22.68 18.62
C GLY A 300 -4.12 -22.16 17.33
N SER A 301 -4.47 -23.07 16.40
CA SER A 301 -5.14 -22.69 15.14
C SER A 301 -6.47 -21.97 15.39
N THR A 302 -7.27 -22.47 16.34
CA THR A 302 -8.53 -21.80 16.73
C THR A 302 -8.29 -20.40 17.31
N SER A 303 -7.22 -20.21 18.08
CA SER A 303 -6.88 -18.91 18.68
C SER A 303 -6.34 -17.92 17.63
N LEU A 304 -5.48 -18.39 16.73
CA LEU A 304 -5.00 -17.60 15.58
C LEU A 304 -6.16 -17.11 14.72
N LEU A 305 -7.10 -17.99 14.35
CA LEU A 305 -8.29 -17.62 13.57
C LEU A 305 -9.18 -16.59 14.27
N LYS A 306 -9.26 -16.62 15.60
CA LYS A 306 -9.95 -15.57 16.39
C LYS A 306 -9.18 -14.25 16.40
N GLY A 307 -7.85 -14.29 16.49
CA GLY A 307 -7.01 -13.10 16.36
C GLY A 307 -7.15 -12.43 14.99
N LEU A 308 -7.15 -13.23 13.92
CA LEU A 308 -7.41 -12.76 12.55
C LEU A 308 -8.80 -12.11 12.42
N ALA A 309 -9.83 -12.74 12.98
CA ALA A 309 -11.18 -12.19 13.03
C ALA A 309 -11.23 -10.83 13.76
N ASN A 310 -10.60 -10.74 14.93
CA ASN A 310 -10.45 -9.46 15.65
C ASN A 310 -9.68 -8.42 14.81
N SER A 311 -8.65 -8.81 14.07
CA SER A 311 -7.92 -7.89 13.19
C SER A 311 -8.78 -7.35 12.04
N VAL A 312 -9.70 -8.14 11.50
CA VAL A 312 -10.70 -7.65 10.53
C VAL A 312 -11.56 -6.56 11.17
N ASP A 313 -12.13 -6.83 12.36
CA ASP A 313 -13.00 -5.88 13.05
C ASP A 313 -12.26 -4.58 13.43
N GLN A 314 -11.03 -4.68 13.96
CA GLN A 314 -10.21 -3.52 14.30
C GLN A 314 -9.82 -2.70 13.07
N SER A 315 -9.52 -3.38 11.95
CA SER A 315 -9.20 -2.71 10.69
C SER A 315 -10.42 -1.98 10.14
N TYR A 316 -11.62 -2.56 10.24
CA TYR A 316 -12.86 -1.86 9.92
C TYR A 316 -13.04 -0.60 10.78
N GLN A 317 -12.86 -0.70 12.11
CA GLN A 317 -12.96 0.48 13.00
C GLN A 317 -11.97 1.58 12.63
N ARG A 318 -10.71 1.23 12.33
CA ARG A 318 -9.71 2.21 11.86
C ARG A 318 -10.06 2.77 10.49
N CYS A 319 -10.64 1.98 9.58
CA CYS A 319 -11.12 2.50 8.31
C CYS A 319 -12.21 3.56 8.50
N MET A 320 -13.16 3.32 9.39
CA MET A 320 -14.20 4.29 9.72
C MET A 320 -13.64 5.59 10.35
N GLN A 321 -12.40 5.57 10.82
CA GLN A 321 -11.62 6.74 11.26
C GLN A 321 -10.78 7.35 10.14
N VAL A 322 -11.23 7.21 8.88
CA VAL A 322 -10.65 7.85 7.70
C VAL A 322 -9.28 7.30 7.31
N ASN A 323 -9.14 5.97 7.39
CA ASN A 323 -7.95 5.23 6.95
C ASN A 323 -8.30 4.14 5.93
N ALA A 324 -8.48 4.53 4.68
CA ALA A 324 -8.89 3.63 3.58
C ALA A 324 -7.93 2.45 3.36
N TYR A 325 -6.65 2.57 3.74
CA TYR A 325 -5.68 1.49 3.64
C TYR A 325 -6.11 0.26 4.44
N GLN A 326 -6.85 0.43 5.54
CA GLN A 326 -7.30 -0.68 6.38
C GLN A 326 -8.23 -1.66 5.63
N ALA A 327 -8.84 -1.25 4.51
CA ALA A 327 -9.59 -2.16 3.64
C ALA A 327 -8.72 -3.29 3.06
N SER A 328 -7.45 -2.99 2.69
CA SER A 328 -6.54 -4.03 2.19
C SER A 328 -6.17 -5.01 3.30
N LYS A 329 -5.91 -4.49 4.52
CA LYS A 329 -5.68 -5.32 5.70
C LYS A 329 -6.88 -6.24 5.97
N MET A 330 -8.11 -5.72 5.90
CA MET A 330 -9.32 -6.55 6.04
C MET A 330 -9.35 -7.69 5.01
N LEU A 331 -9.14 -7.38 3.73
CA LEU A 331 -9.14 -8.39 2.66
C LEU A 331 -8.06 -9.46 2.87
N ARG A 332 -6.83 -9.05 3.21
CA ARG A 332 -5.72 -9.94 3.52
C ARG A 332 -6.09 -10.89 4.68
N ARG A 333 -6.60 -10.36 5.79
CA ARG A 333 -7.01 -11.17 6.95
C ARG A 333 -8.15 -12.14 6.62
N LEU A 334 -9.11 -11.74 5.79
CA LEU A 334 -10.18 -12.64 5.34
C LEU A 334 -9.64 -13.79 4.49
N ARG A 335 -8.62 -13.54 3.67
CA ARG A 335 -7.94 -14.58 2.89
C ARG A 335 -7.12 -15.51 3.77
N GLU A 336 -6.38 -14.97 4.75
CA GLU A 336 -5.67 -15.77 5.76
C GLU A 336 -6.64 -16.69 6.52
N ILE A 337 -7.80 -16.17 6.95
CA ILE A 337 -8.86 -16.98 7.58
C ILE A 337 -9.32 -18.09 6.63
N ALA A 338 -9.58 -17.79 5.36
CA ALA A 338 -10.04 -18.78 4.39
C ALA A 338 -9.02 -19.91 4.17
N LEU A 339 -7.72 -19.58 4.14
CA LEU A 339 -6.62 -20.54 3.95
C LEU A 339 -6.35 -21.39 5.20
N LEU A 340 -6.45 -20.79 6.38
CA LEU A 340 -6.15 -21.47 7.65
C LEU A 340 -7.36 -22.20 8.25
N ASN A 341 -8.59 -21.90 7.81
CA ASN A 341 -9.78 -22.53 8.38
C ASN A 341 -9.82 -24.04 8.09
N GLY A 342 -9.86 -24.85 9.15
CA GLY A 342 -9.75 -26.30 9.09
C GLY A 342 -8.31 -26.82 9.13
N LEU A 343 -7.31 -25.98 8.84
CA LEU A 343 -5.90 -26.34 8.97
C LEU A 343 -5.57 -26.56 10.45
N TYR A 344 -4.81 -27.64 10.72
CA TYR A 344 -4.48 -28.09 12.06
C TYR A 344 -5.71 -28.36 12.97
N GLY A 345 -6.90 -28.55 12.38
CA GLY A 345 -8.14 -28.86 13.10
C GLY A 345 -8.81 -27.67 13.79
N GLY A 346 -8.30 -26.45 13.60
CA GLY A 346 -8.93 -25.21 14.07
C GLY A 346 -10.09 -24.77 13.18
N THR A 347 -11.01 -23.99 13.75
CA THR A 347 -12.20 -23.50 13.04
C THR A 347 -12.38 -22.01 13.24
N ALA A 348 -12.58 -21.28 12.14
CA ALA A 348 -12.80 -19.84 12.18
C ALA A 348 -14.15 -19.50 12.84
N PRO A 349 -14.26 -18.33 13.49
CA PRO A 349 -15.55 -17.79 13.88
C PRO A 349 -16.48 -17.63 12.66
N GLN A 350 -17.78 -17.82 12.86
CA GLN A 350 -18.79 -17.58 11.82
C GLN A 350 -18.87 -16.09 11.49
N GLY A 351 -19.20 -15.75 10.24
CA GLY A 351 -19.37 -14.36 9.79
C GLY A 351 -18.08 -13.66 9.34
N TYR A 352 -17.00 -14.40 9.12
CA TYR A 352 -15.70 -13.88 8.67
C TYR A 352 -15.30 -14.42 7.30
N THR A 353 -16.28 -14.58 6.41
CA THR A 353 -16.02 -14.76 4.97
C THR A 353 -16.01 -13.42 4.26
N LEU A 354 -15.47 -13.39 3.04
CA LEU A 354 -15.53 -12.21 2.18
C LEU A 354 -16.98 -11.74 1.96
N GLU A 355 -17.91 -12.68 1.77
CA GLU A 355 -19.31 -12.36 1.53
C GLU A 355 -19.98 -11.78 2.78
N ASP A 356 -19.67 -12.31 3.97
CA ASP A 356 -20.20 -11.78 5.23
C ASP A 356 -19.72 -10.35 5.52
N LYS A 357 -18.45 -10.06 5.18
CA LYS A 357 -17.76 -8.80 5.50
C LYS A 357 -17.80 -7.76 4.37
N LYS A 358 -18.37 -8.11 3.23
CA LYS A 358 -18.59 -7.23 2.08
C LYS A 358 -19.31 -5.92 2.43
N PRO A 359 -20.38 -5.88 3.26
CA PRO A 359 -21.00 -4.61 3.67
C PRO A 359 -20.05 -3.68 4.44
N GLU A 360 -19.18 -4.22 5.29
CA GLU A 360 -18.18 -3.45 6.03
C GLU A 360 -17.12 -2.86 5.08
N LEU A 361 -16.66 -3.66 4.11
CA LEU A 361 -15.75 -3.19 3.05
C LEU A 361 -16.38 -2.08 2.20
N GLN A 362 -17.66 -2.20 1.85
CA GLN A 362 -18.38 -1.17 1.09
C GLN A 362 -18.52 0.13 1.89
N SER A 363 -18.88 0.05 3.17
CA SER A 363 -18.96 1.21 4.06
C SER A 363 -17.59 1.87 4.25
N CYS A 364 -16.53 1.05 4.34
CA CYS A 364 -15.15 1.51 4.45
C CYS A 364 -14.69 2.21 3.16
N LEU A 365 -14.94 1.62 1.99
CA LEU A 365 -14.50 2.14 0.68
C LEU A 365 -15.53 3.09 0.04
N THR A 366 -15.99 4.07 0.83
CA THR A 366 -16.77 5.22 0.35
C THR A 366 -15.86 6.44 0.24
N PHE A 367 -15.93 7.12 -0.91
CA PHE A 367 -15.20 8.34 -1.17
C PHE A 367 -16.12 9.45 -1.65
N LYS A 368 -15.71 10.70 -1.46
CA LYS A 368 -16.34 11.87 -2.06
C LYS A 368 -15.35 12.51 -3.01
N LEU A 369 -15.66 12.51 -4.30
CA LEU A 369 -14.93 13.28 -5.29
C LEU A 369 -15.47 14.70 -5.31
N LYS A 370 -14.60 15.69 -5.14
CA LYS A 370 -14.90 17.10 -5.41
C LYS A 370 -14.15 17.55 -6.66
N LEU A 371 -14.88 18.16 -7.58
CA LEU A 371 -14.36 18.77 -8.78
C LEU A 371 -14.44 20.30 -8.63
N ASP A 372 -13.36 20.99 -8.94
CA ASP A 372 -13.32 22.44 -9.18
C ASP A 372 -12.59 22.65 -10.51
N SER A 373 -13.28 23.22 -11.50
CA SER A 373 -12.74 23.40 -12.84
C SER A 373 -13.07 24.80 -13.33
N LEU A 374 -12.02 25.54 -13.70
CA LEU A 374 -12.12 26.86 -14.29
C LEU A 374 -11.70 26.78 -15.75
N VAL A 375 -12.70 26.77 -16.63
CA VAL A 375 -12.49 26.84 -18.08
C VAL A 375 -12.44 28.31 -18.51
N THR A 376 -11.35 28.70 -19.15
CA THR A 376 -11.16 30.01 -19.76
C THR A 376 -11.02 29.88 -21.27
N TRP A 377 -11.89 30.55 -22.00
CA TRP A 377 -11.76 30.75 -23.45
C TRP A 377 -11.16 32.12 -23.70
N LEU A 378 -10.14 32.19 -24.53
CA LEU A 378 -9.65 33.41 -25.15
C LEU A 378 -9.99 33.33 -26.64
N ALA A 379 -11.11 33.93 -27.03
CA ALA A 379 -11.67 33.88 -28.37
C ALA A 379 -11.48 35.20 -29.12
N LEU A 380 -11.76 35.20 -30.43
CA LEU A 380 -11.65 36.35 -31.31
C LEU A 380 -10.24 36.96 -31.29
N ASP A 381 -9.23 36.10 -31.50
CA ASP A 381 -7.81 36.49 -31.49
C ASP A 381 -7.36 37.22 -30.21
N GLY A 382 -8.05 36.97 -29.10
CA GLY A 382 -7.74 37.55 -27.79
C GLY A 382 -8.61 38.74 -27.39
N GLU A 383 -9.59 39.12 -28.20
CA GLU A 383 -10.49 40.25 -27.90
C GLU A 383 -11.63 39.89 -26.95
N MET A 384 -11.89 38.60 -26.71
CA MET A 384 -12.92 38.15 -25.79
C MET A 384 -12.41 37.04 -24.88
N LYS A 385 -12.57 37.21 -23.56
CA LYS A 385 -12.31 36.18 -22.56
C LYS A 385 -13.61 35.73 -21.90
N ILE A 386 -13.87 34.43 -21.92
CA ILE A 386 -15.01 33.82 -21.23
C ILE A 386 -14.44 32.90 -20.15
N SER A 387 -14.77 33.14 -18.88
CA SER A 387 -14.35 32.29 -17.78
C SER A 387 -15.57 31.64 -17.12
N THR A 388 -15.56 30.32 -17.00
CA THR A 388 -16.62 29.54 -16.36
C THR A 388 -16.02 28.60 -15.33
N GLN A 389 -16.28 28.88 -14.07
CA GLN A 389 -15.93 27.99 -12.96
C GLN A 389 -17.13 27.13 -12.61
N VAL A 390 -16.93 25.82 -12.57
CA VAL A 390 -17.90 24.89 -12.03
C VAL A 390 -17.33 24.14 -10.84
N VAL A 391 -18.22 23.75 -9.93
CA VAL A 391 -17.91 22.85 -8.83
C VAL A 391 -18.85 21.67 -8.85
N GLY A 392 -18.36 20.48 -8.53
CA GLY A 392 -19.18 19.28 -8.49
C GLY A 392 -18.78 18.35 -7.36
N GLU A 393 -19.75 17.55 -6.91
CA GLU A 393 -19.52 16.53 -5.88
C GLU A 393 -20.15 15.21 -6.31
N VAL A 394 -19.41 14.11 -6.14
CA VAL A 394 -19.87 12.75 -6.40
C VAL A 394 -19.53 11.86 -5.21
N ILE A 395 -20.51 11.14 -4.69
CA ILE A 395 -20.26 10.06 -3.73
C ILE A 395 -19.95 8.79 -4.51
N LEU A 396 -18.77 8.26 -4.28
CA LEU A 396 -18.25 7.06 -4.89
C LEU A 396 -18.31 5.91 -3.89
N ARG A 397 -18.84 4.77 -4.30
CA ARG A 397 -18.95 3.58 -3.45
C ARG A 397 -18.38 2.37 -4.16
N LEU A 398 -17.84 1.42 -3.38
CA LEU A 398 -17.43 0.13 -3.90
C LEU A 398 -18.65 -0.64 -4.43
N ASN A 399 -18.61 -0.95 -5.73
CA ASN A 399 -19.43 -1.97 -6.35
C ASN A 399 -18.78 -3.34 -6.12
N PRO A 400 -19.43 -4.22 -5.36
CA PRO A 400 -18.82 -5.45 -4.90
C PRO A 400 -18.97 -6.61 -5.91
N GLU A 401 -19.64 -6.37 -7.04
CA GLU A 401 -19.69 -7.32 -8.16
C GLU A 401 -18.49 -7.11 -9.09
N THR A 402 -18.14 -5.84 -9.33
CA THR A 402 -17.05 -5.46 -10.23
C THR A 402 -15.74 -5.14 -9.53
N TRP A 403 -15.77 -5.01 -8.19
CA TRP A 403 -14.66 -4.51 -7.37
C TRP A 403 -14.12 -3.15 -7.86
N SER A 404 -14.98 -2.37 -8.50
CA SER A 404 -14.70 -0.98 -8.88
C SER A 404 -15.43 -0.01 -7.96
N VAL A 405 -14.98 1.22 -7.94
CA VAL A 405 -15.67 2.30 -7.26
C VAL A 405 -16.38 3.17 -8.31
N ASP A 406 -17.66 3.48 -8.15
CA ASP A 406 -18.44 4.28 -9.10
C ASP A 406 -19.46 5.17 -8.38
N GLY A 407 -20.03 6.13 -9.09
CA GLY A 407 -21.05 7.03 -8.53
C GLY A 407 -21.51 8.13 -9.48
N SER A 408 -22.62 8.75 -9.13
CA SER A 408 -23.22 9.87 -9.86
C SER A 408 -23.48 11.04 -8.93
N GLY A 409 -23.27 12.25 -9.43
CA GLY A 409 -23.51 13.48 -8.71
C GLY A 409 -23.88 14.62 -9.65
N THR A 410 -23.65 15.84 -9.19
CA THR A 410 -23.95 17.05 -9.96
C THR A 410 -22.75 17.98 -10.04
N VAL A 411 -22.72 18.75 -11.11
CA VAL A 411 -21.80 19.87 -11.31
C VAL A 411 -22.62 21.13 -11.53
N GLU A 412 -22.23 22.23 -10.90
CA GLU A 412 -22.96 23.49 -10.88
C GLU A 412 -22.02 24.65 -11.19
N THR A 413 -22.53 25.67 -11.88
CA THR A 413 -21.74 26.86 -12.19
C THR A 413 -21.58 27.72 -10.93
N ARG A 414 -20.34 27.93 -10.49
CA ARG A 414 -19.99 28.77 -9.35
C ARG A 414 -19.72 30.22 -9.76
N GLN A 415 -19.03 30.40 -10.87
CA GLN A 415 -18.68 31.72 -11.39
C GLN A 415 -18.75 31.70 -12.92
N TYR A 416 -19.26 32.79 -13.48
CA TYR A 416 -19.29 33.01 -14.92
C TYR A 416 -18.98 34.49 -15.22
N SER A 417 -18.07 34.74 -16.15
CA SER A 417 -17.71 36.10 -16.56
C SER A 417 -17.33 36.16 -18.03
N VAL A 418 -17.68 37.27 -18.67
CA VAL A 418 -17.23 37.62 -20.02
C VAL A 418 -16.53 38.97 -19.94
N GLU A 419 -15.32 39.03 -20.46
CA GLU A 419 -14.52 40.24 -20.55
C GLU A 419 -14.19 40.50 -22.02
N PHE A 420 -14.25 41.76 -22.45
CA PHE A 420 -13.90 42.18 -23.79
C PHE A 420 -12.68 43.10 -23.75
N PHE A 421 -11.82 42.97 -24.74
CA PHE A 421 -10.56 43.69 -24.87
C PHE A 421 -10.43 44.30 -26.26
N GLY A 422 -9.42 45.16 -26.42
CA GLY A 422 -9.11 45.78 -27.70
C GLY A 422 -10.31 46.50 -28.29
N ASP A 423 -10.63 46.13 -29.53
CA ASP A 423 -11.65 46.80 -30.33
C ASP A 423 -13.08 46.45 -29.86
N MET A 424 -13.22 45.45 -28.98
CA MET A 424 -14.48 45.07 -28.35
C MET A 424 -14.67 45.64 -26.94
N SER A 425 -13.78 46.51 -26.45
CA SER A 425 -13.84 47.02 -25.07
C SER A 425 -15.10 47.81 -24.71
N GLU A 426 -15.88 48.26 -25.71
CA GLU A 426 -17.20 48.88 -25.53
C GLU A 426 -18.35 47.88 -25.34
N CYS A 427 -18.05 46.57 -25.42
CA CYS A 427 -19.00 45.51 -25.20
C CYS A 427 -19.14 45.14 -23.71
N ALA A 428 -20.36 44.81 -23.31
CA ALA A 428 -20.69 44.26 -22.00
C ALA A 428 -21.66 43.10 -22.17
N ALA A 429 -21.49 42.06 -21.34
CA ALA A 429 -22.43 40.95 -21.25
C ALA A 429 -22.93 40.85 -19.81
N THR A 430 -24.24 40.62 -19.66
CA THR A 430 -24.79 40.29 -18.33
C THR A 430 -24.63 38.79 -18.11
N PRO A 431 -24.02 38.33 -17.00
CA PRO A 431 -23.94 36.92 -16.67
C PRO A 431 -25.35 36.32 -16.55
N GLY A 432 -25.61 35.24 -17.29
CA GLY A 432 -26.83 34.45 -17.11
C GLY A 432 -26.77 33.60 -15.84
N GLU A 433 -27.92 33.12 -15.36
CA GLU A 433 -27.96 32.17 -14.24
C GLU A 433 -27.25 30.86 -14.62
N GLY A 434 -26.40 30.38 -13.71
CA GLY A 434 -25.71 29.11 -13.84
C GLY A 434 -26.66 27.93 -13.79
N GLN A 435 -26.49 26.94 -14.68
CA GLN A 435 -27.23 25.68 -14.62
C GLN A 435 -26.40 24.57 -13.97
N SER A 436 -27.10 23.54 -13.49
CA SER A 436 -26.49 22.29 -13.04
C SER A 436 -26.61 21.19 -14.10
N ALA A 437 -25.69 20.23 -14.08
CA ALA A 437 -25.71 19.05 -14.92
C ALA A 437 -25.27 17.82 -14.13
N SER A 438 -25.42 16.63 -14.71
CA SER A 438 -24.88 15.40 -14.10
C SER A 438 -23.35 15.41 -14.12
N LEU A 439 -22.76 14.71 -13.16
CA LEU A 439 -21.34 14.39 -13.13
C LEU A 439 -21.24 12.91 -12.76
N ASP A 440 -20.91 12.08 -13.73
CA ASP A 440 -20.94 10.62 -13.57
C ASP A 440 -19.51 10.08 -13.56
N ILE A 441 -19.19 9.26 -12.56
CA ILE A 441 -17.95 8.50 -12.47
C ILE A 441 -18.27 7.05 -12.81
N GLU A 442 -18.07 6.71 -14.08
CA GLU A 442 -18.34 5.37 -14.63
C GLU A 442 -17.46 4.31 -13.97
N LYS A 443 -16.25 4.71 -13.59
CA LYS A 443 -15.28 3.83 -12.92
C LYS A 443 -14.23 4.65 -12.20
N ALA A 444 -13.81 4.16 -11.04
CA ALA A 444 -12.60 4.53 -10.35
C ALA A 444 -11.87 3.25 -9.93
N LEU A 445 -10.56 3.23 -10.18
CA LEU A 445 -9.65 2.21 -9.68
C LEU A 445 -8.75 2.86 -8.64
N ILE A 446 -8.79 2.28 -7.44
CA ILE A 446 -8.03 2.76 -6.30
C ILE A 446 -7.23 1.58 -5.79
N THR A 447 -5.91 1.72 -5.86
CA THR A 447 -4.93 0.70 -5.46
C THR A 447 -3.87 1.36 -4.58
N TRP A 448 -3.10 0.58 -3.85
CA TRP A 448 -2.06 1.11 -2.96
C TRP A 448 -0.85 0.18 -2.98
N GLU A 449 0.33 0.76 -3.03
CA GLU A 449 1.61 0.07 -2.93
C GLU A 449 2.33 0.49 -1.65
N GLY A 450 2.81 -0.47 -0.85
CA GLY A 450 3.49 -0.24 0.42
C GLY A 450 3.26 -1.40 1.39
N GLU A 451 4.17 -1.57 2.34
CA GLU A 451 4.11 -2.68 3.32
C GLU A 451 3.15 -2.36 4.47
N ASP A 452 3.02 -1.07 4.81
CA ASP A 452 2.20 -0.59 5.91
C ASP A 452 1.46 0.71 5.56
N GLU A 453 0.63 1.19 6.48
CA GLU A 453 -0.17 2.41 6.30
C GLU A 453 0.68 3.69 6.15
N ASN A 454 1.93 3.66 6.63
CA ASN A 454 2.83 4.81 6.57
C ASN A 454 3.49 4.92 5.19
N THR A 455 3.87 3.78 4.63
CA THR A 455 4.55 3.62 3.33
C THR A 455 3.59 3.49 2.16
N ALA A 456 2.32 3.14 2.42
CA ALA A 456 1.28 3.00 1.41
C ALA A 456 1.12 4.26 0.55
N THR A 457 1.34 4.13 -0.75
CA THR A 457 1.14 5.18 -1.75
C THR A 457 -0.03 4.80 -2.64
N PRO A 458 -1.09 5.62 -2.68
CA PRO A 458 -2.25 5.30 -3.51
C PRO A 458 -1.99 5.58 -4.98
N THR A 459 -2.41 4.64 -5.82
CA THR A 459 -2.59 4.85 -7.25
C THR A 459 -4.09 4.95 -7.53
N VAL A 460 -4.51 6.13 -8.00
CA VAL A 460 -5.91 6.46 -8.30
C VAL A 460 -6.07 6.70 -9.80
N LYS A 461 -7.09 6.08 -10.39
CA LYS A 461 -7.53 6.32 -11.77
C LYS A 461 -9.03 6.56 -11.78
N ILE A 462 -9.50 7.65 -12.39
CA ILE A 462 -10.93 8.02 -12.43
C ILE A 462 -11.34 8.22 -13.89
N TRP A 463 -12.46 7.60 -14.28
CA TRP A 463 -13.14 7.81 -15.55
C TRP A 463 -14.38 8.67 -15.32
N LEU A 464 -14.29 9.92 -15.77
CA LEU A 464 -15.28 10.96 -15.51
C LEU A 464 -16.05 11.29 -16.79
N GLN A 465 -17.37 11.34 -16.68
CA GLN A 465 -18.30 11.69 -17.73
C GLN A 465 -19.05 12.98 -17.33
N PRO A 466 -18.69 14.14 -17.90
CA PRO A 466 -19.35 15.40 -17.56
C PRO A 466 -20.69 15.53 -18.30
N GLY A 467 -21.71 15.97 -17.59
CA GLY A 467 -22.96 16.43 -18.16
C GLY A 467 -22.82 17.78 -18.88
N MET A 468 -23.88 18.18 -19.58
CA MET A 468 -23.90 19.44 -20.34
C MET A 468 -24.33 20.62 -19.46
N VAL A 469 -23.34 21.32 -18.88
CA VAL A 469 -23.56 22.57 -18.16
C VAL A 469 -23.79 23.70 -19.17
N MET A 470 -24.96 24.31 -19.14
CA MET A 470 -25.28 25.49 -19.95
C MET A 470 -25.00 26.76 -19.15
N SER A 471 -24.27 27.71 -19.76
CA SER A 471 -24.20 29.08 -19.26
C SER A 471 -25.50 29.81 -19.64
N GLY A 472 -26.15 30.50 -18.70
CA GLY A 472 -27.45 31.15 -18.93
C GLY A 472 -27.47 32.13 -20.11
N GLU A 473 -28.67 32.54 -20.54
CA GLU A 473 -28.84 33.52 -21.62
C GLU A 473 -28.17 34.86 -21.27
N MET A 474 -27.46 35.46 -22.23
CA MET A 474 -26.74 36.72 -22.01
C MET A 474 -27.32 37.79 -22.94
N PRO A 475 -27.88 38.89 -22.42
CA PRO A 475 -27.98 40.12 -23.21
C PRO A 475 -26.56 40.68 -23.36
N GLY A 476 -26.09 40.75 -24.60
CA GLY A 476 -24.85 41.43 -24.98
C GLY A 476 -25.16 42.80 -25.55
N HIS A 477 -24.42 43.82 -25.08
CA HIS A 477 -24.51 45.20 -25.55
C HIS A 477 -23.14 45.65 -26.04
N CYS A 478 -23.03 46.28 -27.20
CA CYS A 478 -21.77 46.79 -27.75
C CYS A 478 -22.00 48.20 -28.32
N GLY A 479 -21.43 49.22 -27.67
CA GLY A 479 -21.62 50.62 -28.09
C GLY A 479 -23.11 50.98 -28.21
N ASP A 480 -23.53 51.63 -29.30
CA ASP A 480 -24.94 52.02 -29.51
C ASP A 480 -25.81 50.91 -30.15
N ALA A 481 -25.28 49.69 -30.29
CA ALA A 481 -26.02 48.60 -30.93
C ALA A 481 -27.17 48.09 -30.03
N PRO A 482 -28.30 47.64 -30.63
CA PRO A 482 -29.37 47.01 -29.87
C PRO A 482 -28.89 45.70 -29.24
N ASP A 483 -29.39 45.41 -28.04
CA ASP A 483 -29.04 44.20 -27.31
C ASP A 483 -29.28 42.95 -28.15
N VAL A 484 -28.25 42.11 -28.26
CA VAL A 484 -28.34 40.83 -28.95
C VAL A 484 -28.58 39.75 -27.92
N PRO A 485 -29.70 39.00 -28.00
CA PRO A 485 -29.92 37.85 -27.14
C PRO A 485 -28.93 36.74 -27.54
N VAL A 486 -27.95 36.48 -26.68
CA VAL A 486 -27.04 35.34 -26.83
C VAL A 486 -27.72 34.12 -26.22
N LYS A 487 -27.96 33.11 -27.05
CA LYS A 487 -28.49 31.82 -26.58
C LYS A 487 -27.53 31.19 -25.59
N SER A 488 -28.08 30.48 -24.61
CA SER A 488 -27.28 29.70 -23.66
C SER A 488 -26.29 28.80 -24.41
N VAL A 489 -25.03 28.88 -24.01
CA VAL A 489 -23.92 28.14 -24.61
C VAL A 489 -23.23 27.31 -23.53
N PRO A 490 -22.85 26.05 -23.82
CA PRO A 490 -22.22 25.17 -22.83
C PRO A 490 -20.72 25.47 -22.71
N THR A 491 -20.36 26.69 -22.31
CA THR A 491 -18.96 27.18 -22.38
C THR A 491 -17.99 26.32 -21.58
N TRP A 492 -18.37 25.89 -20.38
CA TRP A 492 -17.57 24.97 -19.58
C TRP A 492 -17.46 23.59 -20.24
N THR A 493 -18.59 22.95 -20.54
CA THR A 493 -18.61 21.59 -21.12
C THR A 493 -17.82 21.52 -22.42
N GLY A 494 -18.01 22.51 -23.31
CA GLY A 494 -17.28 22.59 -24.57
C GLY A 494 -15.78 22.75 -24.36
N GLY A 495 -15.38 23.56 -23.37
CA GLY A 495 -13.97 23.83 -23.11
C GLY A 495 -13.29 22.65 -22.43
N PHE A 496 -13.96 22.01 -21.47
CA PHE A 496 -13.50 20.77 -20.84
C PHE A 496 -13.27 19.67 -21.87
N VAL A 497 -14.26 19.39 -22.74
CA VAL A 497 -14.15 18.36 -23.79
C VAL A 497 -12.97 18.60 -24.71
N MET A 498 -12.65 19.86 -24.97
CA MET A 498 -11.59 20.27 -25.88
C MET A 498 -10.21 20.27 -25.22
N ALA A 499 -10.10 20.82 -24.02
CA ALA A 499 -8.86 20.83 -23.24
C ALA A 499 -8.40 19.40 -22.91
N HIS A 500 -9.35 18.49 -22.66
CA HIS A 500 -9.08 17.10 -22.28
C HIS A 500 -9.29 16.07 -23.41
N GLU A 501 -9.28 16.49 -24.68
CA GLU A 501 -9.51 15.58 -25.82
C GLU A 501 -8.56 14.36 -25.81
N ASP A 502 -7.30 14.60 -25.44
CA ASP A 502 -6.24 13.58 -25.40
C ASP A 502 -6.44 12.56 -24.25
N ARG A 503 -7.36 12.83 -23.31
CA ARG A 503 -7.73 11.94 -22.19
C ARG A 503 -9.00 11.14 -22.45
N LYS A 504 -9.62 11.28 -23.61
CA LYS A 504 -10.91 10.65 -23.91
C LYS A 504 -10.77 9.14 -24.14
N THR A 505 -11.70 8.38 -23.56
CA THR A 505 -11.84 6.92 -23.68
C THR A 505 -13.29 6.53 -23.95
N ASP A 506 -13.57 5.23 -24.09
CA ASP A 506 -14.93 4.71 -24.22
C ASP A 506 -15.78 4.88 -22.94
N LEU A 507 -15.14 5.11 -21.78
CA LEU A 507 -15.78 5.30 -20.46
C LEU A 507 -15.79 6.77 -20.01
N GLY A 508 -15.51 7.71 -20.91
CA GLY A 508 -15.35 9.14 -20.57
C GLY A 508 -13.88 9.56 -20.51
N TYR A 509 -13.55 10.56 -19.70
CA TYR A 509 -12.22 11.15 -19.61
C TYR A 509 -11.43 10.53 -18.47
N ILE A 510 -10.23 10.01 -18.76
CA ILE A 510 -9.38 9.37 -17.77
C ILE A 510 -8.44 10.37 -17.08
N PHE A 511 -8.48 10.36 -15.76
CA PHE A 511 -7.61 11.12 -14.89
C PHE A 511 -6.75 10.18 -14.06
N THR A 512 -5.45 10.38 -14.13
CA THR A 512 -4.40 9.62 -13.43
C THR A 512 -3.49 10.62 -12.70
N GLU A 513 -2.43 10.15 -12.03
CA GLU A 513 -1.40 11.02 -11.42
C GLU A 513 -1.87 11.82 -10.19
N PHE A 514 -2.79 11.25 -9.41
CA PHE A 514 -3.16 11.84 -8.13
C PHE A 514 -1.98 11.78 -7.15
N ALA A 515 -1.70 12.90 -6.49
CA ALA A 515 -0.78 12.96 -5.37
C ALA A 515 -1.44 12.42 -4.09
N LYS A 516 -0.67 11.69 -3.27
CA LYS A 516 -1.08 11.23 -1.93
C LYS A 516 -1.51 12.43 -1.08
N GLY A 517 -2.69 12.34 -0.47
CA GLY A 517 -3.17 13.32 0.49
C GLY A 517 -2.77 12.98 1.94
N GLY A 518 -3.55 13.48 2.89
CA GLY A 518 -3.41 13.18 4.31
C GLY A 518 -4.74 13.35 5.07
N GLY A 519 -5.01 12.44 6.01
CA GLY A 519 -6.28 12.40 6.74
C GLY A 519 -7.46 12.19 5.79
N GLN A 520 -8.44 13.11 5.82
CA GLN A 520 -9.63 13.01 4.98
C GLN A 520 -9.37 13.25 3.50
N LEU A 521 -8.39 14.07 3.14
CA LEU A 521 -7.98 14.19 1.75
C LEU A 521 -7.18 12.94 1.40
N PHE A 522 -7.80 12.03 0.66
CA PHE A 522 -7.20 10.77 0.30
C PHE A 522 -6.16 10.96 -0.82
N ALA A 523 -6.56 11.64 -1.89
CA ALA A 523 -5.68 11.96 -3.00
C ALA A 523 -6.15 13.24 -3.73
N ARG A 524 -5.22 13.96 -4.36
CA ARG A 524 -5.52 15.18 -5.12
C ARG A 524 -4.85 15.16 -6.49
N LEU A 525 -5.58 15.60 -7.50
CA LEU A 525 -5.03 15.96 -8.81
C LEU A 525 -5.26 17.44 -9.05
N SER A 526 -4.22 18.15 -9.49
CA SER A 526 -4.32 19.54 -9.93
C SER A 526 -3.55 19.68 -11.24
N MET A 527 -4.20 20.19 -12.28
CA MET A 527 -3.60 20.36 -13.60
C MET A 527 -4.15 21.59 -14.31
N THR A 528 -3.39 22.05 -15.30
CA THR A 528 -3.81 23.06 -16.26
C THR A 528 -3.58 22.49 -17.64
N GLU A 529 -4.64 22.36 -18.44
CA GLU A 529 -4.57 21.90 -19.83
C GLU A 529 -4.92 23.06 -20.77
N GLU A 530 -4.19 23.19 -21.88
CA GLU A 530 -4.42 24.25 -22.87
C GLU A 530 -4.53 23.66 -24.28
N LYS A 531 -5.54 24.10 -25.05
CA LYS A 531 -5.70 23.75 -26.46
C LYS A 531 -5.97 25.01 -27.27
N SER A 532 -5.22 25.18 -28.36
CA SER A 532 -5.42 26.29 -29.29
C SER A 532 -6.03 25.82 -30.61
N MET A 533 -6.90 26.64 -31.19
CA MET A 533 -7.45 26.49 -32.53
C MET A 533 -7.42 27.84 -33.25
N GLU A 534 -7.83 27.86 -34.51
CA GLU A 534 -7.94 29.11 -35.26
C GLU A 534 -8.91 30.08 -34.55
N GLY A 535 -8.38 31.25 -34.15
CA GLY A 535 -9.14 32.32 -33.50
C GLY A 535 -9.51 32.10 -32.03
N ALA A 536 -9.10 30.99 -31.39
CA ALA A 536 -9.40 30.76 -29.98
C ALA A 536 -8.39 29.86 -29.27
N THR A 537 -8.14 30.14 -27.99
CA THR A 537 -7.44 29.26 -27.06
C THR A 537 -8.37 28.91 -25.90
N VAL A 538 -8.38 27.65 -25.47
CA VAL A 538 -9.06 27.21 -24.25
C VAL A 538 -8.05 26.72 -23.24
N THR A 539 -8.23 27.10 -21.99
CA THR A 539 -7.47 26.64 -20.85
C THR A 539 -8.44 26.09 -19.81
N ASP A 540 -8.15 24.94 -19.21
CA ASP A 540 -8.88 24.41 -18.05
C ASP A 540 -7.93 24.22 -16.86
N ASP A 541 -8.16 24.99 -15.80
CA ASP A 541 -7.54 24.78 -14.50
C ASP A 541 -8.43 23.83 -13.69
N LEU A 542 -8.05 22.55 -13.63
CA LEU A 542 -8.82 21.47 -13.02
C LEU A 542 -8.18 21.00 -11.71
N THR A 543 -8.99 20.90 -10.67
CA THR A 543 -8.67 20.20 -9.42
C THR A 543 -9.70 19.11 -9.12
N LEU A 544 -9.21 17.91 -8.82
CA LEU A 544 -10.00 16.77 -8.35
C LEU A 544 -9.50 16.36 -6.96
N ASP A 545 -10.34 16.53 -5.95
CA ASP A 545 -10.08 16.07 -4.59
C ASP A 545 -10.86 14.79 -4.32
N LEU A 546 -10.15 13.70 -4.04
CA LEU A 546 -10.76 12.48 -3.57
C LEU A 546 -10.67 12.46 -2.04
N LEU A 547 -11.82 12.54 -1.36
CA LEU A 547 -11.92 12.50 0.09
C LEU A 547 -12.36 11.11 0.54
N HIS A 548 -11.75 10.54 1.58
CA HIS A 548 -12.25 9.31 2.20
C HIS A 548 -13.37 9.67 3.18
N THR A 549 -14.57 9.17 2.93
CA THR A 549 -15.80 9.52 3.68
C THR A 549 -16.55 8.24 4.05
N PRO A 550 -15.99 7.42 4.95
CA PRO A 550 -16.55 6.11 5.26
C PRO A 550 -17.97 6.23 5.85
N GLY A 551 -18.89 5.39 5.39
CA GLY A 551 -20.28 5.33 5.84
C GLY A 551 -21.24 6.38 5.25
N GLU A 552 -20.76 7.27 4.38
CA GLU A 552 -21.61 8.21 3.61
C GLU A 552 -22.35 7.53 2.45
#